data_AF-A0A4E9FLZ4-F1
#
_entry.id   AF-A0A4E9FLZ4-F1
#
_cell.length_a   1.000
_cell.length_b   1.000
_cell.length_c   1.000
_cell.angle_alpha   90.00
_cell.angle_beta   90.00
_cell.angle_gamma   90.00
#
_symmetry.space_group_name_H-M   'P 1'
#
loop_
_entity.id
_entity.type
_entity.pdbx_description
1 polymer ?
#
loop_
_entity_poly.entity_id
_entity_poly.type
_entity_poly.pdbx_seq_one_letter_code
_entity_poly.pdbx_strand_id
1 'polypeptide(L)' 'MLVQPMPCHKCGSAIHETYLEAMGYCWHQKCFLCYRCQKPFPSAKYWLLNGHPYDNDCYWGARLDAQCFVK' A
#
# COMPACT_ATOMS: atom_id res chain seq x y z
N MET A 1 -27.28 10.06 12.10
CA MET A 1 -26.02 10.55 11.49
C MET A 1 -25.56 9.48 10.52
N LEU A 2 -25.73 9.67 9.21
CA LEU A 2 -25.21 8.71 8.23
C LEU A 2 -23.72 9.02 8.07
N VAL A 3 -22.86 8.23 8.70
CA VAL A 3 -21.43 8.24 8.40
C VAL A 3 -21.29 7.74 6.96
N GLN A 4 -20.87 8.62 6.05
CA GLN A 4 -20.61 8.25 4.67
C GLN A 4 -19.35 7.39 4.66
N PRO A 5 -19.41 6.11 4.26
CA PRO A 5 -18.25 5.24 4.30
C PRO A 5 -17.26 5.64 3.20
N MET A 6 -16.00 5.83 3.58
CA MET A 6 -14.95 6.19 2.62
C MET A 6 -14.68 5.01 1.67
N PRO A 7 -14.53 5.25 0.36
CA PRO A 7 -14.22 4.19 -0.59
C PRO A 7 -12.76 3.77 -0.46
N CYS A 8 -12.52 2.46 -0.47
CA CYS A 8 -11.18 1.90 -0.49
C CYS A 8 -10.50 2.11 -1.85
N HIS A 9 -9.31 2.70 -1.87
CA HIS A 9 -8.57 2.95 -3.10
C HIS A 9 -8.21 1.66 -3.88
N LYS A 10 -7.99 0.53 -3.19
CA LYS A 10 -7.63 -0.76 -3.82
C LYS A 10 -8.80 -1.44 -4.52
N CYS A 11 -9.96 -1.50 -3.86
CA CYS A 11 -11.09 -2.34 -4.28
C CYS A 11 -12.34 -1.54 -4.66
N GLY A 12 -12.35 -0.22 -4.45
CA GLY A 12 -13.48 0.67 -4.70
C GLY A 12 -14.64 0.52 -3.73
N SER A 13 -14.67 -0.52 -2.89
CA SER A 13 -15.76 -0.78 -1.96
C SER A 13 -15.74 0.17 -0.76
N ALA A 14 -16.93 0.49 -0.25
CA ALA A 14 -17.14 1.27 0.96
C ALA A 14 -16.49 0.60 2.18
N ILE A 15 -15.72 1.37 2.96
CA ILE A 15 -15.11 0.89 4.19
C ILE A 15 -16.08 1.15 5.36
N HIS A 16 -16.63 0.07 5.92
CA HIS A 16 -17.53 0.11 7.07
C HIS A 16 -16.83 -0.18 8.40
N GLU A 17 -15.58 -0.65 8.32
CA GLU A 17 -14.72 -1.04 9.44
C GLU A 17 -13.61 0.01 9.69
N THR A 18 -12.67 -0.31 10.57
CA THR A 18 -11.47 0.51 10.78
C THR A 18 -10.67 0.59 9.48
N TYR A 19 -10.29 1.81 9.07
CA TYR A 19 -9.53 2.04 7.85
C TYR A 19 -8.11 2.51 8.14
N LEU A 20 -7.25 2.38 7.13
CA LEU A 20 -5.92 2.98 7.08
C LEU A 20 -5.95 4.18 6.14
N GLU A 21 -5.41 5.29 6.59
CA GLU A 21 -5.13 6.44 5.73
C GLU A 21 -3.67 6.37 5.27
N ALA A 22 -3.47 6.24 3.96
CA ALA A 22 -2.14 6.18 3.36
C ALA A 22 -2.16 6.82 1.98
N MET A 23 -1.13 7.61 1.68
CA MET A 23 -1.00 8.35 0.42
C MET A 23 -2.16 9.30 0.12
N GLY A 24 -2.84 9.81 1.16
CA GLY A 24 -4.02 10.67 1.00
C GLY A 24 -5.30 9.92 0.62
N TYR A 25 -5.29 8.58 0.65
CA TYR A 25 -6.47 7.76 0.39
C TYR A 25 -6.78 6.83 1.56
N CYS A 26 -8.02 6.36 1.63
CA CYS A 26 -8.47 5.37 2.59
C CYS A 26 -8.34 3.95 2.01
N TRP A 27 -7.94 3.01 2.86
CA TRP A 27 -7.73 1.62 2.51
C TRP A 27 -8.31 0.71 3.58
N HIS A 28 -8.87 -0.44 3.19
CA HIS A 28 -9.08 -1.51 4.16
C HIS A 28 -7.73 -2.00 4.70
N GLN A 29 -7.69 -2.41 5.97
CA GLN A 29 -6.49 -3.01 6.57
C GLN A 29 -5.96 -4.21 5.76
N LYS A 30 -6.87 -5.02 5.21
CA LYS A 30 -6.56 -6.14 4.31
C LYS A 30 -6.19 -5.74 2.88
N CYS A 31 -6.58 -4.55 2.43
CA CYS A 31 -6.34 -4.09 1.06
C CYS A 31 -4.98 -3.39 0.92
N PHE A 32 -4.49 -2.81 2.02
CA PHE A 32 -3.20 -2.15 2.10
C PHE A 32 -2.07 -3.20 2.21
N LEU A 33 -1.63 -3.68 1.06
CA LEU A 33 -0.65 -4.74 0.90
C LEU A 33 0.49 -4.26 0.00
N CYS A 34 1.66 -4.87 0.14
CA CYS A 34 2.79 -4.62 -0.76
C CYS A 34 2.37 -4.84 -2.21
N TYR A 35 2.65 -3.88 -3.09
CA TYR A 35 2.28 -3.91 -4.50
C TYR A 35 2.90 -5.12 -5.24
N ARG A 36 4.10 -5.54 -4.83
CA ARG A 36 4.84 -6.65 -5.45
C ARG A 36 4.42 -8.02 -4.91
N CYS A 37 4.50 -8.22 -3.59
CA CYS A 37 4.29 -9.54 -2.99
C CYS A 37 2.86 -9.77 -2.46
N GLN A 38 2.02 -8.73 -2.48
CA GLN A 38 0.65 -8.75 -1.95
C GLN A 38 0.54 -9.24 -0.49
N LYS A 39 1.61 -9.06 0.30
CA LYS A 39 1.61 -9.36 1.73
C LYS A 39 1.36 -8.11 2.57
N PRO A 40 0.76 -8.25 3.75
CA PRO A 40 0.64 -7.16 4.71
C PRO A 40 2.02 -6.74 5.23
N PHE A 41 2.12 -5.50 5.71
CA PHE A 41 3.36 -4.95 6.23
C PHE A 41 3.64 -5.47 7.64
N PRO A 42 4.71 -6.26 7.87
CA PRO A 42 4.94 -6.95 9.14
C PRO A 42 5.18 -6.01 10.32
N SER A 43 5.66 -4.78 10.10
CA SER A 43 5.88 -3.79 11.15
C SER A 43 5.00 -2.55 11.01
N ALA A 44 3.87 -2.65 10.30
CA ALA A 44 3.04 -1.50 9.90
C ALA A 44 3.83 -0.36 9.20
N LYS A 45 5.05 -0.67 8.73
CA LYS A 45 5.91 0.23 7.98
C LYS A 45 5.88 -0.18 6.52
N TYR A 46 5.67 0.81 5.65
CA TYR A 46 5.69 0.65 4.21
C TYR A 46 6.63 1.69 3.61
N TRP A 47 7.14 1.40 2.41
CA TRP A 47 7.97 2.29 1.63
C TRP A 47 7.26 2.64 0.34
N LEU A 48 7.38 3.90 -0.07
CA LEU A 48 6.78 4.38 -1.31
C LEU A 48 7.81 4.32 -2.43
N LEU A 49 7.46 3.63 -3.51
CA LEU A 49 8.22 3.63 -4.75
C LEU A 49 7.27 3.80 -5.93
N ASN A 50 7.49 4.82 -6.76
CA ASN A 50 6.63 5.15 -7.90
C ASN A 50 5.13 5.24 -7.55
N GLY A 51 4.79 5.80 -6.38
CA GLY A 51 3.40 5.94 -5.91
C GLY A 51 2.74 4.64 -5.42
N HIS A 52 3.49 3.55 -5.30
CA HIS A 52 2.98 2.27 -4.83
C HIS A 52 3.62 1.87 -3.48
N PRO A 53 2.89 1.19 -2.58
CA PRO A 53 3.41 0.78 -1.29
C PRO A 53 4.15 -0.55 -1.41
N TYR A 54 5.36 -0.61 -0.88
CA TYR A 54 6.21 -1.79 -0.85
C TYR A 54 6.61 -2.14 0.58
N ASP A 55 6.77 -3.43 0.86
CA ASP A 55 7.41 -3.86 2.10
C ASP A 55 8.93 -3.61 2.00
N ASN A 56 9.64 -3.76 3.12
CA ASN A 56 11.08 -3.50 3.17
C ASN A 56 11.86 -4.33 2.13
N ASP A 57 11.60 -5.63 2.03
CA ASP A 57 12.31 -6.53 1.13
C ASP A 57 12.02 -6.20 -0.35
N CYS A 58 10.75 -6.05 -0.71
CA CYS A 58 10.38 -5.71 -2.08
C CYS A 58 10.83 -4.29 -2.48
N TYR A 59 10.88 -3.35 -1.54
CA TYR A 59 11.36 -1.99 -1.80
C TYR A 59 12.84 -2.01 -2.16
N TRP A 60 13.70 -2.65 -1.36
CA TRP A 60 15.13 -2.74 -1.66
C TRP A 60 15.39 -3.54 -2.93
N GLY A 61 14.68 -4.65 -3.14
CA GLY A 61 14.78 -5.43 -4.37
C GLY A 61 14.44 -4.64 -5.63
N ALA A 62 13.32 -3.89 -5.62
CA ALA A 62 12.92 -3.05 -6.75
C ALA A 62 13.87 -1.87 -6.98
N ARG A 63 14.46 -1.32 -5.91
CA ARG A 63 15.40 -0.18 -6.01
C ARG A 63 16.77 -0.61 -6.55
N LEU A 64 17.23 -1.82 -6.20
CA LEU A 64 18.46 -2.40 -6.74
C LEU A 64 18.30 -2.76 -8.22
N ASP A 65 17.14 -3.27 -8.63
CA ASP A 65 16.82 -3.51 -10.05
C ASP A 65 16.85 -2.22 -10.87
N ALA A 66 16.28 -1.13 -10.33
CA ALA A 66 16.35 0.20 -10.95
C ALA A 66 17.78 0.77 -11.08
N GLN A 67 18.77 0.20 -10.38
CA GLN A 67 20.17 0.62 -10.41
C GLN A 67 21.08 -0.30 -11.23
N CYS A 68 20.57 -1.40 -11.79
CA CYS A 68 21.38 -2.39 -12.52
C CYS A 68 21.47 -2.15 -14.05
N PHE A 69 21.08 -0.97 -14.54
CA PHE A 69 21.20 -0.58 -15.96
C PHE A 69 22.26 0.48 -16.25
N VAL A 70 23.27 0.63 -15.39
CA VAL A 70 24.56 1.16 -15.86
C VAL A 70 25.31 0.01 -16.51
N LYS A 71 24.96 -0.26 -17.78
CA LYS A 71 25.86 -0.95 -18.72
C LYS A 71 27.10 -0.10 -18.96
#